data_AF-A0A8H3X814-F1
#
_entry.id   AF-A0A8H3X814-F1
#
_cell.length_a   1.000
_cell.length_b   1.000
_cell.length_c   1.000
_cell.angle_alpha   90.00
_cell.angle_beta   90.00
_cell.angle_gamma   90.00
#
_symmetry.space_group_name_H-M   'P 1'
#
loop_
_entity.id
_entity.type
_entity.pdbx_description
1 polymer ?
#
loop_
_entity_poly.entity_id
_entity_poly.type
_entity_poly.pdbx_seq_one_letter_code
_entity_poly.pdbx_strand_id
1 'polypeptide(L)'
;MIESGIRHADASGIALNLVMSRSEVETIREIAHQILQDNLSASDIKAEAHTLANSASNANASSSRLFQLQRELRSLNASSEVIEVTKFPDIT
;
A
#
# COMPACT_ATOMS: atom_id res chain seq x y z
N MET A 1 -40.07 2.03 14.31
CA MET A 1 -38.96 2.07 13.34
C MET A 1 -37.91 3.00 13.92
N ILE A 2 -36.89 2.56 14.68
CA ILE A 2 -35.74 1.68 14.31
C ILE A 2 -35.02 2.37 13.14
N GLU A 3 -33.81 2.96 13.24
CA GLU A 3 -32.54 2.58 13.92
C GLU A 3 -31.75 3.84 14.33
N SER A 4 -31.32 3.98 15.58
CA SER A 4 -30.05 3.50 16.15
C SER A 4 -28.81 4.19 15.57
N GLY A 5 -28.37 5.23 16.27
CA GLY A 5 -27.06 5.85 16.06
C GLY A 5 -25.94 4.84 16.29
N ILE A 6 -25.12 4.64 15.26
CA ILE A 6 -23.88 3.88 15.38
C ILE A 6 -22.77 4.83 15.83
N ARG A 7 -22.59 4.82 17.15
CA ARG A 7 -21.33 4.58 17.86
C ARG A 7 -20.04 4.99 17.13
N HIS A 8 -19.47 6.10 17.61
CA HIS A 8 -18.09 6.24 18.08
C HIS A 8 -17.13 5.10 17.67
N ALA A 9 -16.17 5.41 16.80
CA ALA A 9 -14.89 4.71 16.72
C ALA A 9 -13.81 5.68 17.18
N ASP A 10 -13.32 5.44 18.39
CA ASP A 10 -12.16 6.10 18.99
C ASP A 10 -10.86 5.52 18.42
N ALA A 11 -9.85 6.38 18.37
CA ALA A 11 -8.41 6.14 18.40
C ALA A 11 -7.84 4.87 17.75
N SER A 12 -7.12 5.03 16.64
CA SER A 12 -5.65 5.05 16.70
C SER A 12 -5.05 5.36 15.33
N GLY A 13 -4.36 6.51 15.24
CA GLY A 13 -3.57 6.90 14.06
C GLY A 13 -4.34 7.71 13.02
N ILE A 14 -4.40 9.02 13.24
CA ILE A 14 -4.42 10.10 12.24
C ILE A 14 -4.62 9.61 10.81
N ALA A 15 -5.81 9.87 10.25
CA ALA A 15 -6.07 9.71 8.83
C ALA A 15 -4.95 10.39 8.01
N LEU A 16 -4.07 9.60 7.41
CA LEU A 16 -3.36 9.97 6.19
C LEU A 16 -4.47 10.24 5.17
N ASN A 17 -4.94 11.49 5.12
CA ASN A 17 -6.13 11.89 4.40
C ASN A 17 -5.91 11.83 2.88
N LEU A 18 -6.03 10.62 2.33
CA LEU A 18 -6.45 10.35 0.97
C LEU A 18 -7.20 9.02 0.98
N VAL A 19 -8.52 9.06 0.83
CA VAL A 19 -9.31 7.84 0.61
C VAL A 19 -8.92 7.32 -0.76
N MET A 20 -8.09 6.27 -0.81
CA MET A 20 -7.80 5.56 -2.05
C MET A 20 -9.10 5.00 -2.64
N SER A 21 -9.26 5.12 -3.95
CA SER A 21 -10.39 4.53 -4.66
C SER A 21 -10.29 3.00 -4.65
N ARG A 22 -11.43 2.30 -4.72
CA ARG A 22 -11.46 0.82 -4.83
C ARG A 22 -10.60 0.30 -5.99
N SER A 23 -10.60 1.02 -7.12
CA SER A 23 -9.78 0.68 -8.29
C SER A 23 -8.29 0.77 -7.98
N GLU A 24 -7.84 1.76 -7.22
CA GLU A 24 -6.41 1.91 -6.88
C GLU A 24 -5.95 0.78 -5.95
N VAL A 25 -6.79 0.38 -5.00
CA VAL A 25 -6.50 -0.76 -4.11
C VAL A 25 -6.39 -2.06 -4.92
N GLU A 26 -7.30 -2.27 -5.88
CA GLU A 26 -7.27 -3.44 -6.76
C GLU A 26 -5.99 -3.48 -7.60
N THR A 27 -5.61 -2.35 -8.22
CA THR A 27 -4.36 -2.24 -8.98
C THR A 27 -3.13 -2.51 -8.12
N ILE A 28 -3.09 -2.02 -6.89
CA ILE A 28 -1.96 -2.30 -5.98
C ILE A 28 -1.92 -3.78 -5.57
N ARG A 29 -3.07 -4.41 -5.40
CA ARG A 29 -3.15 -5.86 -5.15
C ARG A 29 -2.60 -6.64 -6.35
N GLU A 30 -2.99 -6.27 -7.57
CA GLU A 30 -2.47 -6.89 -8.81
C GLU A 30 -0.94 -6.77 -8.89
N ILE A 31 -0.38 -5.59 -8.61
CA ILE A 31 1.07 -5.37 -8.52
C ILE A 31 1.71 -6.29 -7.47
N ALA A 32 1.13 -6.39 -6.26
CA ALA A 32 1.65 -7.27 -5.22
C ALA A 32 1.68 -8.75 -5.65
N HIS A 33 0.67 -9.21 -6.40
CA HIS A 33 0.69 -10.55 -6.98
C HIS A 33 1.77 -10.70 -8.04
N GLN A 34 1.95 -9.71 -8.92
CA GLN A 34 2.96 -9.74 -9.98
C GLN A 34 4.37 -9.87 -9.41
N ILE A 35 4.69 -9.06 -8.38
CA ILE A 35 5.99 -9.11 -7.66
C ILE A 35 6.33 -10.52 -7.20
N LEU A 36 5.34 -11.25 -6.68
CA LEU A 36 5.55 -12.59 -6.13
C LEU A 36 5.52 -13.70 -7.21
N GLN A 37 4.81 -13.48 -8.32
CA GLN A 37 4.69 -14.47 -9.40
C GLN A 37 5.88 -14.44 -10.36
N ASP A 38 6.40 -13.25 -10.67
CA ASP A 38 7.43 -13.06 -11.69
C ASP A 38 8.84 -13.37 -11.22
N ASN A 39 9.01 -13.71 -9.94
CA ASN A 39 10.31 -13.98 -9.33
C ASN A 39 11.32 -12.83 -9.60
N LEU A 40 10.83 -11.60 -9.44
CA LEU A 40 11.58 -10.36 -9.72
C LEU A 40 12.84 -10.24 -8.85
N SER A 41 13.87 -9.61 -9.38
CA SER A 41 15.04 -9.25 -8.58
C SER A 41 14.71 -8.14 -7.58
N ALA A 42 15.49 -8.00 -6.50
CA ALA A 42 15.32 -6.90 -5.56
C ALA A 42 15.39 -5.51 -6.23
N SER A 43 16.18 -5.35 -7.28
CA SER A 43 16.25 -4.10 -8.03
C SER A 43 14.95 -3.80 -8.79
N ASP A 44 14.33 -4.83 -9.37
CA ASP A 44 13.10 -4.69 -10.14
C ASP A 44 11.90 -4.42 -9.21
N ILE A 45 11.83 -5.12 -8.08
CA ILE A 45 10.83 -4.86 -7.02
C ILE A 45 10.92 -3.41 -6.55
N LYS A 46 12.16 -2.92 -6.29
CA LYS A 46 12.38 -1.53 -5.90
C LYS A 46 11.91 -0.54 -6.96
N ALA A 47 12.23 -0.81 -8.23
CA ALA A 47 11.83 0.04 -9.34
C ALA A 47 10.30 0.10 -9.51
N GLU A 48 9.61 -1.03 -9.38
CA GLU A 48 8.16 -1.10 -9.48
C GLU A 48 7.47 -0.36 -8.32
N ALA A 49 7.90 -0.59 -7.08
CA ALA A 49 7.38 0.10 -5.91
C ALA A 49 7.62 1.62 -5.98
N HIS A 50 8.78 2.04 -6.46
CA HIS A 50 9.09 3.46 -6.68
C HIS A 50 8.23 4.08 -7.78
N THR A 51 7.97 3.35 -8.87
CA THR A 51 7.08 3.77 -9.96
C THR A 51 5.64 3.93 -9.45
N LEU A 52 5.15 2.98 -8.64
CA LEU A 52 3.86 3.07 -7.99
C LEU A 52 3.74 4.32 -7.11
N ALA A 53 4.76 4.62 -6.30
CA ALA A 53 4.79 5.81 -5.44
C ALA A 53 4.77 7.11 -6.25
N ASN A 54 5.58 7.20 -7.31
CA ASN A 54 5.70 8.40 -8.14
C ASN A 54 4.52 8.66 -9.07
N SER A 55 3.69 7.65 -9.34
CA SER A 55 2.44 7.82 -10.08
C SER A 55 1.34 8.54 -9.28
N ALA A 56 1.60 8.87 -8.01
CA ALA A 56 0.64 9.55 -7.15
C ALA A 56 0.72 11.07 -7.32
N SER A 57 -0.40 11.77 -7.09
CA SER A 57 -0.49 13.22 -7.31
C SER A 57 0.22 14.08 -6.25
N ASN A 58 0.58 13.49 -5.10
CA ASN A 58 1.23 14.18 -4.00
C ASN A 58 1.92 13.19 -3.04
N ALA A 59 2.77 13.69 -2.15
CA ALA A 59 3.58 12.87 -1.25
C ALA A 59 2.75 11.98 -0.29
N ASN A 60 1.62 12.48 0.22
CA ASN A 60 0.74 11.68 1.08
C ASN A 60 0.12 10.51 0.32
N ALA A 61 -0.25 10.74 -0.94
CA ALA A 61 -0.75 9.72 -1.85
C ALA A 61 0.35 8.68 -2.15
N SER A 62 1.58 9.13 -2.42
CA SER A 62 2.75 8.26 -2.63
C SER A 62 2.99 7.35 -1.42
N SER A 63 3.00 7.92 -0.21
CA SER A 63 3.17 7.18 1.04
C SER A 63 2.04 6.18 1.27
N SER A 64 0.78 6.59 1.07
CA SER A 64 -0.39 5.72 1.21
C SER A 64 -0.34 4.50 0.28
N ARG A 65 0.09 4.70 -0.98
CA ARG A 65 0.24 3.60 -1.95
C ARG A 65 1.33 2.62 -1.53
N LEU A 66 2.48 3.10 -1.04
CA LEU A 66 3.55 2.22 -0.55
C LEU A 66 3.14 1.45 0.71
N PHE A 67 2.48 2.10 1.67
CA PHE A 67 1.94 1.41 2.82
C PHE A 67 0.92 0.34 2.43
N GLN A 68 0.05 0.64 1.45
CA GLN A 68 -0.91 -0.34 0.94
C GLN A 68 -0.20 -1.52 0.25
N LEU A 69 0.80 -1.26 -0.60
CA LEU A 69 1.60 -2.32 -1.24
C LEU A 69 2.23 -3.24 -0.20
N GLN A 70 2.89 -2.68 0.82
CA GLN A 70 3.49 -3.43 1.91
C GLN A 70 2.46 -4.24 2.71
N ARG A 71 1.21 -3.74 2.86
CA ARG A 71 0.11 -4.50 3.49
C ARG A 71 -0.33 -5.68 2.63
N GLU A 72 -0.53 -5.48 1.33
CA GLU A 72 -0.91 -6.56 0.41
C GLU A 72 0.19 -7.63 0.35
N LEU A 73 1.46 -7.25 0.21
CA LEU A 73 2.59 -8.20 0.22
C LEU A 73 2.65 -9.01 1.52
N ARG A 74 2.43 -8.39 2.69
CA ARG A 74 2.34 -9.12 3.96
C ARG A 74 1.15 -10.08 4.00
N SER A 75 0.01 -9.70 3.42
CA SER A 75 -1.17 -10.57 3.34
C SER A 75 -0.96 -11.78 2.43
N LEU A 76 -0.04 -11.66 1.47
CA LEU A 76 0.39 -12.73 0.57
C LEU A 76 1.60 -13.53 1.11
N ASN A 77 1.97 -13.33 2.38
CA ASN A 77 3.11 -13.98 3.03
C ASN A 77 4.46 -13.75 2.31
N ALA A 78 4.65 -12.57 1.70
CA ALA A 78 5.94 -12.16 1.15
C ALA A 78 7.06 -12.21 2.21
N SER A 79 8.28 -12.54 1.78
CA SER A 79 9.43 -12.57 2.67
C SER A 79 9.78 -11.16 3.19
N SER A 80 10.48 -11.09 4.33
CA SER A 80 10.93 -9.80 4.89
C SER A 80 11.82 -9.02 3.92
N GLU A 81 12.60 -9.72 3.09
CA GLU A 81 13.46 -9.10 2.07
C GLU A 81 12.63 -8.33 1.03
N VAL A 82 11.55 -8.92 0.52
CA VAL A 82 10.63 -8.26 -0.42
C VAL A 82 10.02 -7.02 0.23
N ILE A 83 9.55 -7.13 1.48
CA ILE A 83 8.98 -5.98 2.21
C ILE A 83 10.02 -4.88 2.41
N GLU A 84 11.25 -5.23 2.78
CA GLU A 84 12.32 -4.27 3.05
C GLU A 84 12.71 -3.48 1.80
N VAL A 85 12.79 -4.14 0.65
CA VAL A 85 13.09 -3.51 -0.65
C VAL A 85 12.04 -2.47 -1.05
N THR A 86 10.80 -2.61 -0.59
CA THR A 86 9.70 -1.65 -0.85
C THR A 86 9.63 -0.49 0.15
N LYS A 87 10.57 -0.40 1.12
CA LYS A 87 10.65 0.74 2.04
C LYS A 87 11.50 1.85 1.46
N PHE A 88 10.95 3.05 1.46
CA PHE A 88 11.64 4.26 1.03
C PHE A 88 11.63 5.23 2.20
N PRO A 89 12.71 5.36 3.00
CA PRO A 89 12.70 6.18 4.22
C PRO A 89 12.30 7.64 4.00
N ASP A 90 12.53 8.17 2.80
CA ASP A 90 12.12 9.51 2.39
C ASP A 90 10.60 9.63 2.09
N ILE A 91 9.87 8.50 2.06
CA ILE A 91 8.43 8.40 1.76
C ILE A 91 7.63 7.66 2.86
N THR A 92 8.19 6.60 3.47
CA THR A 92 7.55 5.69 4.45
C THR A 92 8.50 5.26 5.56
#